data_AF-A0AAU4HRT8-F1
#
_entry.id   AF-A0AAU4HRT8-F1
#
_cell.length_a   1.000
_cell.length_b   1.000
_cell.length_c   1.000
_cell.angle_alpha   90.00
_cell.angle_beta   90.00
_cell.angle_gamma   90.00
#
_symmetry.space_group_name_H-M   'P 1'
#
loop_
_entity.id
_entity.type
_entity.pdbx_description
1 polymer ?
#
loop_
_entity_poly.entity_id
_entity_poly.type
_entity_poly.pdbx_seq_one_letter_code
_entity_poly.pdbx_strand_id
1 'polypeptide(L)'
;MKDPDRLAELGDDWCDLSEGSDLTEECDRDHAALSRELRIEVHPDHPFFGAALEVIAHRWSNDDVLCRHLDTPARYSILHLTWSKREEIGSCPTIDADGEWPHIVAYEDGVDAALNEAEALEQDGRRAPMGPAGTASRPITVEAVHAWPEHSAVPHGSCGRG
;
A
#
# COMPACT_ATOMS: atom_id res chain seq x y z
N MET A 1 9.83 -16.98 12.84
CA MET A 1 10.61 -15.87 12.24
C MET A 1 9.80 -14.64 12.54
N LYS A 2 10.38 -13.65 13.23
CA LYS A 2 9.65 -12.42 13.49
C LYS A 2 9.53 -11.66 12.15
N ASP A 3 8.45 -10.90 11.96
CA ASP A 3 8.22 -10.09 10.75
C ASP A 3 9.17 -8.88 10.51
N PRO A 4 9.97 -8.32 11.46
CA PRO A 4 10.76 -7.11 11.20
C PRO A 4 11.92 -7.34 10.22
N ASP A 5 12.47 -8.56 10.13
CA ASP A 5 13.55 -8.87 9.17
C ASP A 5 13.08 -8.72 7.72
N ARG A 6 11.78 -8.84 7.47
CA ARG A 6 11.19 -8.75 6.13
C ARG A 6 10.95 -7.31 5.72
N LEU A 7 10.47 -6.45 6.62
CA LEU A 7 10.20 -5.05 6.31
C LEU A 7 11.43 -4.28 5.85
N ALA A 8 12.62 -4.65 6.35
CA ALA A 8 13.89 -4.11 5.86
C ALA A 8 14.14 -4.34 4.35
N GLU A 9 13.48 -5.34 3.73
CA GLU A 9 13.55 -5.58 2.29
C GLU A 9 12.69 -4.60 1.47
N LEU A 10 11.72 -3.92 2.08
CA LEU A 10 10.83 -2.96 1.40
C LEU A 10 11.39 -1.52 1.40
N GLY A 11 12.52 -1.29 2.06
CA GLY A 11 13.16 0.02 2.16
C GLY A 11 12.72 0.85 3.37
N ASP A 12 13.30 2.04 3.48
CA ASP A 12 13.21 2.90 4.69
C ASP A 12 11.91 3.74 4.78
N ASP A 13 11.04 3.67 3.76
CA ASP A 13 9.77 4.42 3.71
C ASP A 13 8.61 3.71 4.45
N TRP A 14 8.88 2.53 5.01
CA TRP A 14 7.91 1.72 5.74
C TRP A 14 8.14 1.78 7.24
N CYS A 15 7.13 2.19 7.99
CA CYS A 15 7.14 2.13 9.45
C CYS A 15 6.66 0.78 9.94
N ASP A 16 7.50 0.08 10.71
CA ASP A 16 7.18 -1.25 11.26
C ASP A 16 6.22 -1.14 12.46
N LEU A 17 5.03 -1.68 12.28
CA LEU A 17 3.95 -1.70 13.27
C LEU A 17 3.79 -3.07 13.96
N SER A 18 4.67 -4.04 13.67
CA SER A 18 4.59 -5.40 14.17
C SER A 18 4.86 -5.51 15.68
N GLU A 19 4.22 -6.50 16.32
CA GLU A 19 4.34 -6.73 17.77
C GLU A 19 5.81 -6.97 18.19
N GLY A 20 6.36 -6.01 18.92
CA GLY A 20 7.72 -6.03 19.43
C GLY A 20 8.77 -5.40 18.52
N SER A 21 8.39 -4.51 17.60
CA SER A 21 9.32 -3.56 17.02
C SER A 21 9.78 -2.57 18.12
N ASP A 22 11.08 -2.38 18.27
CA ASP A 22 11.67 -1.38 19.18
C ASP A 22 11.54 0.06 18.60
N LEU A 23 10.82 0.23 17.48
CA LEU A 23 10.75 1.46 16.68
C LEU A 23 9.50 2.31 16.94
N THR A 24 8.73 2.02 17.99
CA THR A 24 7.48 2.72 18.31
C THR A 24 7.62 4.23 18.59
N GLU A 25 8.84 4.77 18.65
CA GLU A 25 9.08 6.21 18.86
C GLU A 25 9.21 7.02 17.56
N GLU A 26 9.28 6.40 16.36
CA GLU A 26 9.48 7.12 15.09
C GLU A 26 8.30 7.08 14.12
N CYS A 27 7.24 6.29 14.37
CA CYS A 27 6.05 6.32 13.53
C CYS A 27 5.21 7.58 13.75
N ASP A 28 4.84 8.27 12.68
CA ASP A 28 3.99 9.47 12.68
C ASP A 28 2.50 9.16 12.90
N ARG A 29 2.10 7.88 12.85
CA ARG A 29 0.70 7.45 12.96
C ARG A 29 0.48 6.36 14.03
N ASP A 30 -0.68 6.45 14.69
CA ASP A 30 -1.12 5.50 15.72
C ASP A 30 -1.63 4.18 15.10
N HIS A 31 -1.07 3.05 15.55
CA HIS A 31 -1.36 1.72 15.03
C HIS A 31 -2.84 1.33 15.21
N ALA A 32 -3.44 1.70 16.34
CA ALA A 32 -4.84 1.42 16.65
C ALA A 32 -5.79 2.36 15.89
N ALA A 33 -5.31 3.51 15.40
CA ALA A 33 -6.03 4.35 14.47
C ALA A 33 -6.04 3.72 13.07
N LEU A 34 -4.90 3.29 12.54
CA LEU A 34 -4.77 2.62 11.24
C LEU A 34 -5.64 1.36 11.13
N SER A 35 -5.54 0.47 12.12
CA SER A 35 -6.35 -0.75 12.17
C SER A 35 -7.85 -0.48 12.30
N ARG A 36 -8.24 0.67 12.84
CA ARG A 36 -9.65 1.08 12.95
C ARG A 36 -10.15 1.66 11.64
N GLU A 37 -9.32 2.47 10.98
CA GLU A 37 -9.64 3.07 9.70
C GLU A 37 -9.86 2.00 8.64
N LEU A 38 -8.95 1.02 8.53
CA LEU A 38 -9.11 -0.11 7.62
C LEU A 38 -10.45 -0.84 7.81
N ARG A 39 -10.90 -1.02 9.06
CA ARG A 39 -12.19 -1.67 9.36
C ARG A 39 -13.41 -0.80 9.03
N ILE A 40 -13.24 0.53 9.03
CA ILE A 40 -14.31 1.48 8.73
C ILE A 40 -14.46 1.66 7.21
N GLU A 41 -13.34 1.75 6.49
CA GLU A 41 -13.34 2.10 5.07
C GLU A 41 -13.62 0.92 4.14
N VAL A 42 -13.32 -0.30 4.56
CA VAL A 42 -13.59 -1.50 3.75
C VAL A 42 -15.10 -1.72 3.64
N HIS A 43 -15.65 -1.27 2.52
CA HIS A 43 -17.06 -1.43 2.14
C HIS A 43 -17.43 -2.91 1.88
N PRO A 44 -18.70 -3.33 2.07
CA PRO A 44 -19.19 -4.68 1.74
C PRO A 44 -18.87 -5.22 0.35
N ASP A 45 -18.74 -4.33 -0.64
CA ASP A 45 -18.38 -4.69 -2.02
C ASP A 45 -16.86 -4.82 -2.24
N HIS A 46 -16.05 -4.47 -1.25
CA HIS A 46 -14.60 -4.60 -1.31
C HIS A 46 -14.19 -6.08 -1.14
N PRO A 47 -13.21 -6.60 -1.91
CA PRO A 47 -12.81 -8.01 -1.86
C PRO A 47 -12.33 -8.51 -0.51
N PHE A 48 -11.80 -7.60 0.31
CA PHE A 48 -11.36 -7.90 1.68
C PHE A 48 -12.40 -7.58 2.75
N PHE A 49 -13.66 -7.33 2.38
CA PHE A 49 -14.72 -7.18 3.36
C PHE A 49 -14.87 -8.45 4.20
N GLY A 50 -14.74 -8.28 5.52
CA GLY A 50 -14.78 -9.39 6.47
C GLY A 50 -13.52 -10.26 6.52
N ALA A 51 -12.47 -9.94 5.75
CA ALA A 51 -11.19 -10.64 5.85
C ALA A 51 -10.47 -10.30 7.16
N ALA A 52 -9.82 -11.29 7.76
CA ALA A 52 -9.02 -11.11 8.97
C ALA A 52 -7.65 -10.53 8.61
N LEU A 53 -7.57 -9.20 8.52
CA LEU A 53 -6.35 -8.46 8.22
C LEU A 53 -5.74 -7.82 9.46
N GLU A 54 -4.42 -7.90 9.56
CA GLU A 54 -3.59 -7.20 10.54
C GLU A 54 -2.68 -6.22 9.81
N VAL A 55 -2.74 -4.94 10.17
CA VAL A 55 -1.82 -3.93 9.63
C VAL A 55 -0.47 -4.10 10.33
N ILE A 56 0.58 -4.39 9.54
CA ILE A 56 1.93 -4.65 10.05
C ILE A 56 2.93 -3.56 9.68
N ALA A 57 2.61 -2.71 8.69
CA ALA A 57 3.38 -1.51 8.39
C ALA A 57 2.50 -0.44 7.74
N HIS A 58 2.91 0.83 7.83
CA HIS A 58 2.37 1.92 7.01
C HIS A 58 3.50 2.66 6.30
N ARG A 59 3.19 3.21 5.13
CA ARG A 59 4.16 4.00 4.36
C ARG A 59 4.14 5.46 4.82
N TRP A 60 5.31 6.09 4.93
CA TRP A 60 5.41 7.50 5.33
C TRP A 60 5.05 8.48 4.22
N SER A 61 5.42 8.16 2.98
CA SER A 61 5.20 9.05 1.86
C SER A 61 3.74 9.16 1.41
N ASN A 62 2.87 8.22 1.80
CA ASN A 62 1.46 8.22 1.41
C ASN A 62 0.55 7.52 2.44
N ASP A 63 -0.60 7.05 1.95
CA ASP A 63 -1.69 6.51 2.73
C ASP A 63 -1.77 4.97 2.67
N ASP A 64 -0.69 4.32 2.23
CA ASP A 64 -0.61 2.88 2.05
C ASP A 64 -0.34 2.16 3.38
N VAL A 65 -0.97 1.00 3.52
CA VAL A 65 -0.76 0.08 4.64
C VAL A 65 -0.44 -1.31 4.12
N LEU A 66 0.57 -1.95 4.73
CA LEU A 66 0.87 -3.36 4.50
C LEU A 66 0.11 -4.20 5.51
N CYS A 67 -0.67 -5.14 5.01
CA CYS A 67 -1.51 -6.04 5.79
C CYS A 67 -1.02 -7.49 5.68
N ARG A 68 -1.01 -8.20 6.81
CA ARG A 68 -0.89 -9.66 6.86
C ARG A 68 -2.28 -10.29 6.95
N HIS A 69 -2.51 -11.37 6.20
CA HIS A 69 -3.74 -12.17 6.30
C HIS A 69 -3.62 -13.17 7.45
N LEU A 70 -4.48 -13.06 8.46
CA LEU A 70 -4.46 -13.92 9.63
C LEU A 70 -4.87 -15.37 9.29
N ASP A 71 -5.80 -15.54 8.35
CA ASP A 71 -6.26 -16.85 7.90
C ASP A 71 -5.31 -17.52 6.89
N THR A 72 -4.45 -16.72 6.24
CA THR A 72 -3.45 -17.20 5.26
C THR A 72 -2.11 -16.51 5.53
N PRO A 73 -1.33 -16.95 6.53
CA PRO A 73 -0.15 -16.22 7.02
C PRO A 73 0.99 -16.00 6.00
N ALA A 74 0.97 -16.72 4.88
CA ALA A 74 1.91 -16.51 3.77
C ALA A 74 1.51 -15.35 2.85
N ARG A 75 0.27 -14.85 2.95
CA ARG A 75 -0.32 -13.83 2.09
C ARG A 75 -0.28 -12.46 2.76
N TYR A 76 0.05 -11.46 1.94
CA TYR A 76 0.18 -10.07 2.30
C TYR A 76 -0.55 -9.23 1.26
N SER A 77 -0.99 -8.04 1.64
CA SER A 77 -1.54 -7.06 0.69
C SER A 77 -1.12 -5.65 1.07
N ILE A 78 -0.88 -4.81 0.06
CA ILE A 78 -0.74 -3.37 0.20
C ILE A 78 -2.09 -2.74 -0.14
N LEU A 79 -2.62 -1.95 0.79
CA LEU A 79 -3.90 -1.26 0.64
C LEU A 79 -3.69 0.25 0.71
N HIS A 80 -4.23 0.98 -0.26
CA HIS A 80 -4.27 2.44 -0.21
C HIS A 80 -5.52 2.89 0.54
N LEU A 81 -5.34 3.44 1.75
CA LEU A 81 -6.44 3.99 2.54
C LEU A 81 -6.85 5.39 2.03
N THR A 82 -8.10 5.76 2.28
CA THR A 82 -8.64 7.07 1.86
C THR A 82 -8.68 8.10 2.99
N TRP A 83 -8.51 7.65 4.24
CA TRP A 83 -8.56 8.45 5.48
C TRP A 83 -9.85 9.23 5.69
N SER A 84 -10.94 8.72 5.13
CA SER A 84 -12.22 9.41 5.13
C SER A 84 -12.95 9.26 6.46
N LYS A 85 -12.51 8.35 7.34
CA LYS A 85 -13.15 7.99 8.62
C LYS A 85 -14.60 7.59 8.46
N ARG A 86 -15.00 7.18 7.27
CA ARG A 86 -16.35 6.73 6.91
C ARG A 86 -16.22 5.55 5.97
N GLU A 87 -17.31 4.79 5.87
CA GLU A 87 -17.42 3.75 4.85
C GLU A 87 -17.26 4.38 3.47
N GLU A 88 -16.33 3.84 2.67
CA GLU A 88 -16.14 4.26 1.29
C GLU A 88 -17.13 3.56 0.36
N ILE A 89 -17.21 4.00 -0.90
CA ILE A 89 -18.13 3.41 -1.88
C ILE A 89 -17.36 2.54 -2.86
N GLY A 90 -17.82 1.31 -3.07
CA GLY A 90 -17.32 0.43 -4.14
C GLY A 90 -16.04 -0.30 -3.76
N SER A 91 -14.97 -0.11 -4.54
CA SER A 91 -13.71 -0.86 -4.43
C SER A 91 -12.62 -0.11 -3.65
N CYS A 92 -12.99 0.84 -2.80
CA CYS A 92 -12.06 1.57 -1.95
C CYS A 92 -12.14 1.01 -0.52
N PRO A 93 -11.03 0.92 0.23
CA PRO A 93 -9.63 1.22 -0.15
C PRO A 93 -9.14 0.38 -1.34
N THR A 94 -8.15 0.85 -2.12
CA THR A 94 -7.67 0.05 -3.28
C THR A 94 -6.67 -1.02 -2.85
N ILE A 95 -6.63 -2.12 -3.59
CA ILE A 95 -5.61 -3.15 -3.47
C ILE A 95 -4.53 -2.84 -4.50
N ASP A 96 -3.36 -2.43 -4.01
CA ASP A 96 -2.24 -2.04 -4.86
C ASP A 96 -1.33 -3.25 -5.14
N ALA A 97 -1.17 -4.15 -4.16
CA ALA A 97 -0.51 -5.44 -4.32
C ALA A 97 -1.17 -6.51 -3.44
N ASP A 98 -1.17 -7.77 -3.89
CA ASP A 98 -1.68 -8.91 -3.12
C ASP A 98 -0.99 -10.20 -3.55
N GLY A 99 -0.44 -10.94 -2.59
CA GLY A 99 0.25 -12.20 -2.86
C GLY A 99 1.16 -12.65 -1.73
N GLU A 100 2.06 -13.57 -2.04
CA GLU A 100 3.13 -13.93 -1.11
C GLU A 100 4.20 -12.85 -1.03
N TRP A 101 5.05 -12.90 0.01
CA TRP A 101 6.10 -11.91 0.25
C TRP A 101 6.94 -11.53 -1.00
N PRO A 102 7.43 -12.47 -1.84
CA PRO A 102 8.20 -12.09 -3.03
C PRO A 102 7.42 -11.23 -4.04
N HIS A 103 6.09 -11.35 -4.07
CA HIS A 103 5.25 -10.51 -4.91
C HIS A 103 5.19 -9.07 -4.38
N ILE A 104 5.12 -8.91 -3.05
CA ILE A 104 5.15 -7.60 -2.40
C ILE A 104 6.48 -6.89 -2.68
N VAL A 105 7.61 -7.59 -2.50
CA VAL A 105 8.94 -7.03 -2.80
C VAL A 105 9.04 -6.63 -4.28
N ALA A 106 8.57 -7.48 -5.20
CA ALA A 106 8.61 -7.17 -6.62
C ALA A 106 7.74 -5.95 -7.01
N TYR A 107 6.63 -5.73 -6.30
CA TYR A 107 5.79 -4.55 -6.49
C TYR A 107 6.54 -3.29 -6.05
N GLU A 108 7.14 -3.31 -4.86
CA GLU A 108 7.92 -2.21 -4.30
C GLU A 108 9.13 -1.86 -5.17
N ASP A 109 9.90 -2.87 -5.61
CA ASP A 109 11.00 -2.69 -6.57
C ASP A 109 10.52 -2.00 -7.86
N GLY A 110 9.31 -2.34 -8.33
CA GLY A 110 8.68 -1.74 -9.49
C GLY A 110 8.28 -0.28 -9.27
N VAL A 111 7.75 0.06 -8.09
CA VAL A 111 7.44 1.44 -7.67
C VAL A 111 8.73 2.27 -7.66
N ASP A 112 9.77 1.78 -7.00
CA ASP A 112 11.07 2.47 -6.89
C ASP A 112 11.70 2.69 -8.27
N ALA A 113 11.67 1.68 -9.14
CA ALA A 113 12.17 1.81 -10.50
C ALA A 113 11.41 2.90 -11.29
N ALA A 114 10.08 2.95 -11.15
CA ALA A 114 9.24 3.91 -11.85
C ALA A 114 9.42 5.35 -11.30
N LEU A 115 9.62 5.51 -9.99
CA LEU A 115 9.97 6.79 -9.36
C LEU A 115 11.34 7.29 -9.81
N ASN A 116 12.35 6.43 -9.83
CA ASN A 116 13.70 6.76 -10.30
C ASN A 116 13.71 7.16 -11.79
N GLU A 117 12.96 6.44 -12.64
CA GLU A 117 12.81 6.81 -14.04
C GLU A 117 12.12 8.17 -14.19
N ALA A 118 11.06 8.41 -13.43
CA ALA A 118 10.36 9.68 -13.42
C ALA A 118 11.28 10.85 -13.04
N GLU A 119 12.09 10.68 -11.98
CA GLU A 119 13.08 11.68 -11.56
C GLU A 119 14.13 11.94 -12.65
N ALA A 120 14.67 10.88 -13.27
CA ALA A 120 15.63 11.02 -14.36
C ALA A 120 15.03 11.81 -15.55
N LEU A 121 13.76 11.55 -15.88
CA LEU A 121 13.05 12.31 -16.91
C LEU A 121 12.85 13.78 -16.52
N GLU A 122 12.66 14.09 -15.24
CA GLU A 122 12.55 15.46 -14.73
C GLU A 122 13.89 16.19 -14.80
N GLN A 123 14.99 15.53 -14.42
CA GLN A 123 16.35 16.06 -14.54
C GLN A 123 16.74 16.36 -16.00
N ASP A 124 16.32 15.49 -16.93
CA ASP A 124 16.52 15.66 -18.38
C ASP A 124 15.55 16.69 -19.01
N GLY A 125 14.62 17.26 -18.24
CA GLY A 125 13.59 18.19 -18.72
C GLY A 125 12.53 17.55 -19.64
N ARG A 126 12.49 16.22 -19.70
CA ARG A 126 11.51 15.42 -20.47
C ARG A 126 10.19 15.24 -19.73
N ARG A 127 10.17 15.54 -18.44
CA ARG A 127 9.00 15.59 -17.58
C ARG A 127 9.03 16.87 -16.73
N ALA A 128 7.87 17.48 -16.52
CA ALA A 128 7.78 18.62 -15.61
C ALA A 128 7.86 18.11 -14.16
N PRO A 129 8.68 18.74 -13.29
CA PRO A 129 8.79 18.33 -11.90
C PRO A 129 7.44 18.44 -11.20
N MET A 130 7.25 17.58 -10.20
CA MET A 130 6.07 17.64 -9.35
C MET A 130 5.97 19.03 -8.71
N GLY A 131 4.90 19.77 -9.03
CA GLY A 131 4.64 21.05 -8.39
C GLY A 131 4.35 20.88 -6.90
N PRO A 132 4.40 21.96 -6.09
CA PRO A 132 4.17 21.90 -4.64
C PRO A 132 2.78 21.38 -4.23
N ALA A 133 1.86 21.19 -5.18
CA ALA A 133 0.55 20.57 -4.98
C ALA A 133 0.52 19.04 -5.22
N GLY A 134 1.66 18.41 -5.54
CA GLY A 134 1.76 16.94 -5.68
C GLY A 134 1.19 16.34 -6.97
N THR A 135 0.60 17.14 -7.87
CA THR A 135 0.02 16.62 -9.11
C THR A 135 1.07 16.39 -10.18
N ALA A 136 1.46 15.14 -10.41
CA ALA A 136 2.23 14.76 -11.59
C ALA A 136 1.47 15.16 -12.87
N SER A 137 2.18 15.74 -13.86
CA SER A 137 1.56 16.08 -15.15
C SER A 137 1.13 14.83 -15.95
N ARG A 138 1.63 13.64 -15.58
CA ARG A 138 1.22 12.32 -16.10
C ARG A 138 1.35 11.28 -14.98
N PRO A 139 0.42 10.32 -14.86
CA PRO A 139 0.54 9.24 -13.87
C PRO A 139 1.80 8.41 -14.12
N ILE A 140 2.50 8.07 -13.04
CA ILE A 140 3.57 7.06 -13.06
C ILE A 140 2.87 5.71 -13.21
N THR A 141 3.28 4.94 -14.22
CA THR A 141 2.74 3.60 -14.44
C THR A 141 3.75 2.61 -13.90
N VAL A 142 3.35 1.86 -12.88
CA VAL A 142 4.09 0.69 -12.42
C VAL A 142 3.60 -0.49 -13.25
N GLU A 143 4.50 -1.22 -13.91
CA GLU A 143 4.09 -2.46 -14.59
C GLU A 143 3.71 -3.49 -13.54
N ALA A 144 2.47 -3.99 -13.60
CA ALA A 144 1.97 -4.96 -12.64
C ALA A 144 2.83 -6.24 -12.69
N VAL A 145 3.50 -6.55 -11.58
CA VAL A 145 4.13 -7.85 -11.37
C VAL A 145 3.04 -8.90 -11.11
N HIS A 146 3.16 -10.04 -11.77
CA HIS A 146 2.16 -11.11 -11.90
C HIS A 146 1.28 -11.41 -10.67
N ALA A 147 -0.04 -11.21 -10.79
CA ALA A 147 -1.06 -11.50 -9.78
C ALA A 147 -0.98 -12.93 -9.22
N TRP A 148 -1.01 -13.05 -7.89
CA TRP A 148 -0.94 -14.30 -7.14
C TRP A 148 -2.21 -14.48 -6.26
N PRO A 149 -2.91 -15.64 -6.26
CA PRO A 149 -3.15 -16.57 -7.34
C PRO A 149 -4.56 -16.37 -7.96
N GLU A 150 -4.78 -17.04 -9.08
CA GLU A 150 -5.95 -16.98 -9.96
C GLU A 150 -7.30 -17.29 -9.28
N HIS A 151 -7.94 -16.34 -8.60
CA HIS A 151 -9.40 -16.36 -8.43
C HIS A 151 -9.98 -14.95 -8.62
N SER A 152 -10.52 -14.76 -9.83
CA SER A 152 -11.36 -13.67 -10.32
C SER A 152 -10.90 -12.25 -9.95
N ALA A 153 -10.22 -11.64 -10.93
CA ALA A 153 -10.12 -10.20 -11.17
C ALA A 153 -11.08 -9.39 -10.29
N VAL A 154 -10.54 -8.85 -9.20
CA VAL A 154 -11.15 -7.71 -8.53
C VAL A 154 -11.17 -6.60 -9.58
N PRO A 155 -12.35 -6.10 -9.99
CA PRO A 155 -12.38 -4.97 -10.89
C PRO A 155 -11.76 -3.77 -10.16
N HIS A 156 -10.75 -3.16 -10.77
CA HIS A 156 -10.25 -1.85 -10.38
C HIS A 156 -11.40 -0.84 -10.48
N GLY A 157 -12.15 -0.65 -9.40
CA GLY A 157 -13.11 0.44 -9.35
C GLY A 157 -12.34 1.73 -9.19
N SER A 158 -12.68 2.71 -10.03
CA SER A 158 -12.09 4.04 -9.95
C SER A 158 -12.59 4.71 -8.67
N CYS A 159 -11.73 4.86 -7.66
CA CYS A 159 -11.99 5.74 -6.54
C CYS A 159 -12.00 7.19 -7.07
N GLY A 160 -13.18 7.77 -7.18
CA GLY A 160 -13.36 9.16 -7.62
C GLY A 160 -13.02 10.11 -6.49
N ARG A 161 -12.03 10.99 -6.71
CA ARG A 161 -11.79 12.15 -5.84
C ARG A 161 -13.00 13.10 -5.93
N GLY A 162 -13.79 13.17 -4.86
CA GLY A 162 -14.90 14.10 -4.67
C GLY A 162 -14.53 15.27 -3.79
#